data_AF-A0A967DV39-F1
#
_entry.id   AF-A0A967DV39-F1
#
_cell.length_a   1.000
_cell.length_b   1.000
_cell.length_c   1.000
_cell.angle_alpha   90.00
_cell.angle_beta   90.00
_cell.angle_gamma   90.00
#
_symmetry.space_group_name_H-M   'P 1'
#
loop_
_entity.id
_entity.type
_entity.pdbx_description
1 polymer ?
#
loop_
_entity_poly.entity_id
_entity_poly.type
_entity_poly.pdbx_seq_one_letter_code
_entity_poly.pdbx_strand_id
1 'polypeptide(L)'
;MYLPMIFVAVLLLVMNVIPSFGATIRAASCSRAHVGDAVNQANNGDTIVVPAGRCTWTANLKITGKYLTLRGEGYLKTVIVDGVSKASYPNVPQVLWWIPPAGGLARLTGFTFQGGTLTDSAVKGMVVLEGSSHSFRIDNNKFIPTQTPGLRLLGDLWGVVDHNIFDLSARKGYAIYVHHERYGDQSWAAASSLGTERNVFIENNTFMQNRKKGYFYPAIDGWSGHRIVVRYNQFDAVKVGNHGTETSGRWRSARQFEYYSNTWVWDMYSSATPTILRNAYPALITLRGGTGVIFNNTATITNGSVPHIVELRYHRNTSSYSPWGKCPTVWDLNAARCIDQPGVGVGIALSGASPGPVGWPRHQADPIYIWNNKINTQVVTAINRAPSVVKEGRDYLYTSKPGYSPYVYPHPLVRGFTRESTSVAPANLSVRIGKN
;
A
#
# COMPACT_ATOMS: atom_id res chain seq x y z
N MET A 1 4.23 -72.82 -34.59
CA MET A 1 3.59 -71.51 -34.79
C MET A 1 4.24 -70.55 -33.78
N TYR A 2 5.17 -69.73 -34.26
CA TYR A 2 6.00 -68.84 -33.44
C TYR A 2 5.25 -67.54 -33.15
N LEU A 3 5.24 -67.09 -31.90
CA LEU A 3 4.91 -65.71 -31.54
C LEU A 3 6.00 -65.19 -30.58
N PRO A 4 6.85 -64.23 -30.98
CA PRO A 4 7.80 -63.62 -30.06
C PRO A 4 7.09 -62.48 -29.29
N MET A 5 7.13 -62.57 -27.96
CA MET A 5 6.77 -61.47 -27.07
C MET A 5 7.79 -60.33 -27.24
N ILE A 6 7.33 -59.19 -27.77
CA ILE A 6 8.09 -57.95 -27.81
C ILE A 6 8.03 -57.32 -26.42
N PHE A 7 9.15 -57.36 -25.68
CA PHE A 7 9.32 -56.56 -24.48
C PHE A 7 9.59 -55.10 -24.89
N VAL A 8 8.59 -54.23 -24.74
CA VAL A 8 8.78 -52.78 -24.86
C VAL A 8 9.43 -52.29 -23.56
N ALA A 9 10.71 -51.97 -23.62
CA ALA A 9 11.41 -51.28 -22.54
C ALA A 9 10.93 -49.82 -22.49
N VAL A 10 10.07 -49.49 -21.54
CA VAL A 10 9.69 -48.10 -21.23
C VAL A 10 10.87 -47.44 -20.54
N LEU A 11 11.63 -46.64 -21.29
CA LEU A 11 12.71 -45.80 -20.77
C LEU A 11 12.09 -44.69 -19.90
N LEU A 12 12.05 -44.89 -18.58
CA LEU A 12 11.69 -43.85 -17.62
C LEU A 12 12.76 -42.75 -17.66
N LEU A 13 12.48 -41.69 -18.43
CA LEU A 13 13.28 -40.47 -18.45
C LEU A 13 13.08 -39.75 -17.11
N VAL A 14 13.96 -40.01 -16.15
CA VAL A 14 14.05 -39.23 -14.92
C VAL A 14 14.55 -37.84 -15.32
N MET A 15 13.63 -36.93 -15.64
CA MET A 15 13.95 -35.51 -15.79
C MET A 15 14.41 -35.02 -14.42
N ASN A 16 15.74 -34.92 -14.24
CA ASN A 16 16.33 -34.14 -13.18
C ASN A 16 15.84 -32.70 -13.34
N VAL A 17 14.78 -32.33 -12.62
CA VAL A 17 14.38 -30.94 -12.47
C VAL A 17 15.43 -30.29 -11.58
N ILE A 18 16.53 -29.85 -12.20
CA ILE A 18 17.49 -28.98 -11.52
C ILE A 18 16.69 -27.72 -11.16
N PRO A 19 16.56 -27.36 -9.88
CA PRO A 19 15.96 -26.08 -9.53
C PRO A 19 16.81 -24.97 -10.18
N SER A 20 16.23 -24.29 -11.18
CA SER A 20 16.84 -23.11 -11.76
C SER A 20 16.83 -22.02 -10.70
N PHE A 21 17.97 -21.83 -10.02
CA PHE A 21 18.18 -20.65 -9.19
C PHE A 21 18.46 -19.47 -10.12
N GLY A 22 17.74 -18.36 -9.93
CA GLY A 22 18.02 -17.13 -10.66
C GLY A 22 19.48 -16.71 -10.44
N ALA A 23 20.14 -16.26 -11.52
CA ALA A 23 21.51 -15.81 -11.47
C ALA A 23 21.64 -14.56 -10.57
N THR A 24 22.83 -14.36 -10.00
CA THR A 24 23.17 -13.12 -9.31
C THR A 24 24.04 -12.25 -10.20
N ILE A 25 23.53 -11.08 -10.58
CA ILE A 25 24.22 -10.10 -11.42
C ILE A 25 24.61 -8.91 -10.54
N ARG A 26 25.89 -8.54 -10.54
CA ARG A 26 26.38 -7.41 -9.77
C ARG A 26 26.50 -6.18 -10.66
N ALA A 27 25.80 -5.11 -10.33
CA ALA A 27 26.01 -3.82 -10.98
C ALA A 27 27.40 -3.28 -10.58
N ALA A 28 28.14 -2.69 -11.52
CA ALA A 28 29.49 -2.17 -11.26
C ALA A 28 29.51 -1.01 -10.24
N SER A 29 28.44 -0.22 -10.16
CA SER A 29 28.22 0.78 -9.09
C SER A 29 26.72 1.06 -8.90
N CYS A 30 26.37 1.96 -7.97
CA CYS A 30 24.98 2.43 -7.82
C CYS A 30 24.52 3.40 -8.92
N SER A 31 25.36 3.70 -9.92
CA SER A 31 25.02 4.66 -10.98
C SER A 31 23.83 4.12 -11.78
N ARG A 32 22.98 5.03 -12.28
CA ARG A 32 21.81 4.62 -13.06
C ARG A 32 22.20 3.74 -14.25
N ALA A 33 23.30 4.07 -14.93
CA ALA A 33 23.77 3.34 -16.10
C ALA A 33 24.14 1.89 -15.75
N HIS A 34 24.99 1.68 -14.73
CA HIS A 34 25.42 0.33 -14.34
C HIS A 34 24.26 -0.53 -13.81
N VAL A 35 23.29 0.06 -13.10
CA VAL A 35 22.09 -0.68 -12.68
C VAL A 35 21.22 -1.02 -13.90
N GLY A 36 21.10 -0.11 -14.88
CA GLY A 36 20.42 -0.37 -16.14
C GLY A 36 21.06 -1.50 -16.95
N ASP A 37 22.39 -1.54 -17.03
CA ASP A 37 23.13 -2.60 -17.72
C ASP A 37 22.89 -3.97 -17.06
N ALA A 38 22.93 -4.03 -15.72
CA ALA A 38 22.59 -5.24 -14.98
C ALA A 38 21.12 -5.67 -15.20
N VAL A 39 20.18 -4.71 -15.24
CA VAL A 39 18.77 -4.98 -15.57
C VAL A 39 18.63 -5.54 -16.99
N ASN A 40 19.38 -5.03 -17.96
CA ASN A 40 19.34 -5.52 -19.34
C ASN A 40 19.83 -6.97 -19.43
N GLN A 41 20.89 -7.32 -18.70
CA GLN A 41 21.45 -8.68 -18.63
C GLN A 41 20.56 -9.68 -17.89
N ALA A 42 19.80 -9.22 -16.89
CA ALA A 42 19.02 -10.10 -16.03
C ALA A 42 17.84 -10.77 -16.74
N ASN A 43 17.63 -12.05 -16.45
CA ASN A 43 16.43 -12.80 -16.79
C ASN A 43 15.43 -12.80 -15.64
N ASN A 44 14.19 -13.18 -15.94
CA ASN A 44 13.15 -13.38 -14.95
C ASN A 44 13.60 -14.34 -13.84
N GLY A 45 13.49 -13.90 -12.58
CA GLY A 45 13.90 -14.65 -11.39
C GLY A 45 15.31 -14.30 -10.89
N ASP A 46 16.12 -13.57 -11.67
CA ASP A 46 17.48 -13.19 -11.27
C ASP A 46 17.49 -12.16 -10.12
N THR A 47 18.62 -12.13 -9.42
CA THR A 47 18.93 -11.12 -8.41
C THR A 47 19.96 -10.13 -8.94
N ILE A 48 19.63 -8.85 -8.94
CA ILE A 48 20.56 -7.77 -9.20
C ILE A 48 21.04 -7.22 -7.86
N VAL A 49 22.36 -7.27 -7.63
CA VAL A 49 23.00 -6.68 -6.46
C VAL A 49 23.61 -5.33 -6.85
N VAL A 50 23.13 -4.27 -6.21
CA VAL A 50 23.63 -2.90 -6.37
C VAL A 50 24.55 -2.59 -5.20
N PRO A 51 25.85 -2.32 -5.44
CA PRO A 51 26.83 -2.13 -4.38
C PRO A 51 26.53 -0.89 -3.53
N ALA A 52 27.23 -0.78 -2.40
CA ALA A 52 27.21 0.42 -1.57
C ALA A 52 27.64 1.66 -2.37
N GLY A 53 27.03 2.80 -2.05
CA GLY A 53 27.33 4.07 -2.69
C GLY A 53 26.15 5.03 -2.60
N ARG A 54 26.43 6.31 -2.87
CA ARG A 54 25.43 7.37 -3.00
C ARG A 54 25.43 7.88 -4.43
N CYS A 55 24.35 7.61 -5.15
CA CYS A 55 24.23 7.98 -6.56
C CYS A 55 23.01 8.87 -6.78
N THR A 56 23.20 10.00 -7.44
CA THR A 56 22.10 10.83 -7.93
C THR A 56 21.70 10.35 -9.32
N TRP A 57 20.43 9.96 -9.48
CA TRP A 57 19.89 9.56 -10.78
C TRP A 57 19.18 10.75 -11.39
N THR A 58 19.67 11.22 -12.55
CA THR A 58 19.08 12.33 -13.32
C THR A 58 18.17 11.85 -14.45
N ALA A 59 18.12 10.53 -14.68
CA ALA A 59 17.23 9.87 -15.63
C ALA A 59 16.56 8.66 -14.95
N ASN A 60 15.36 8.31 -15.41
CA ASN A 60 14.57 7.22 -14.83
C ASN A 60 15.18 5.84 -15.13
N LEU A 61 15.08 4.88 -14.21
CA LEU A 61 15.23 3.45 -14.53
C LEU A 61 13.83 2.86 -14.77
N LYS A 62 13.52 2.46 -16.00
CA LYS A 62 12.28 1.75 -16.33
C LYS A 62 12.58 0.26 -16.48
N ILE A 63 11.86 -0.58 -15.73
CA ILE A 63 11.95 -2.04 -15.81
C ILE A 63 10.59 -2.54 -16.27
N THR A 64 10.51 -3.18 -17.44
CA THR A 64 9.24 -3.67 -18.01
C THR A 64 9.36 -5.14 -18.34
N GLY A 65 8.34 -5.93 -18.02
CA GLY A 65 8.28 -7.34 -18.41
C GLY A 65 9.27 -8.24 -17.66
N LYS A 66 9.87 -7.75 -16.56
CA LYS A 66 10.77 -8.54 -15.71
C LYS A 66 10.30 -8.61 -14.26
N TYR A 67 10.23 -9.81 -13.68
CA TYR A 67 10.20 -10.03 -12.23
C TYR A 67 11.61 -10.39 -11.77
N LEU A 68 12.14 -9.64 -10.80
CA LEU A 68 13.55 -9.67 -10.38
C LEU A 68 13.61 -9.44 -8.87
N THR A 69 14.74 -9.79 -8.24
CA THR A 69 15.13 -9.19 -6.96
C THR A 69 16.14 -8.07 -7.22
N LEU A 70 15.72 -6.82 -7.08
CA LEU A 70 16.62 -5.66 -7.08
C LEU A 70 17.04 -5.38 -5.63
N ARG A 71 18.31 -5.61 -5.30
CA ARG A 71 18.83 -5.58 -3.94
C ARG A 71 20.01 -4.62 -3.79
N GLY A 72 19.86 -3.60 -2.96
CA GLY A 72 20.98 -2.81 -2.44
C GLY A 72 21.70 -3.54 -1.31
N GLU A 73 22.90 -3.08 -0.95
CA GLU A 73 23.71 -3.64 0.16
C GLU A 73 23.17 -3.27 1.56
N GLY A 74 21.96 -2.71 1.63
CA GLY A 74 21.28 -2.27 2.85
C GLY A 74 20.95 -0.78 2.79
N TYR A 75 19.83 -0.37 3.41
CA TYR A 75 19.33 1.00 3.28
C TYR A 75 20.32 2.06 3.79
N LEU A 76 21.23 1.71 4.70
CA LEU A 76 22.30 2.61 5.15
C LEU A 76 23.49 2.74 4.18
N LYS A 77 23.61 1.84 3.20
CA LYS A 77 24.77 1.72 2.33
C LYS A 77 24.50 2.09 0.88
N THR A 78 23.34 1.71 0.33
CA THR A 78 22.99 2.00 -1.06
C THR A 78 21.92 3.09 -1.10
N VAL A 79 22.32 4.31 -1.49
CA VAL A 79 21.45 5.48 -1.50
C VAL A 79 21.27 6.00 -2.92
N ILE A 80 20.03 6.04 -3.38
CA ILE A 80 19.63 6.64 -4.65
C ILE A 80 18.96 7.98 -4.36
N VAL A 81 19.54 9.06 -4.88
CA VAL A 81 18.99 10.41 -4.78
C VAL A 81 18.24 10.74 -6.07
N ASP A 82 17.00 11.18 -5.91
CA ASP A 82 16.12 11.60 -7.01
C ASP A 82 16.57 12.95 -7.58
N GLY A 83 17.27 12.91 -8.72
CA GLY A 83 17.59 14.06 -9.55
C GLY A 83 16.80 14.10 -10.85
N VAL A 84 15.75 13.28 -11.00
CA VAL A 84 14.97 13.19 -12.24
C VAL A 84 14.05 14.40 -12.34
N SER A 85 14.01 15.02 -13.52
CA SER A 85 13.10 16.15 -13.78
C SER A 85 11.65 15.79 -13.40
N LYS A 86 10.92 16.73 -12.81
CA LYS A 86 9.49 16.58 -12.47
C LYS A 86 8.58 17.25 -13.50
N ALA A 87 9.12 17.65 -14.65
CA ALA A 87 8.35 18.21 -15.76
C ALA A 87 7.24 17.26 -16.23
N SER A 88 6.26 17.82 -16.92
CA SER A 88 5.19 17.05 -17.58
C SER A 88 5.72 16.22 -18.75
N TYR A 89 4.87 15.34 -19.29
CA TYR A 89 5.14 14.54 -20.48
C TYR A 89 5.82 15.39 -21.59
N PRO A 90 6.83 14.85 -22.32
CA PRO A 90 7.25 13.44 -22.42
C PRO A 90 8.15 12.93 -21.28
N ASN A 91 8.45 13.76 -20.28
CA ASN A 91 9.30 13.36 -19.16
C ASN A 91 8.67 12.24 -18.32
N VAL A 92 9.47 11.21 -18.00
CA VAL A 92 9.14 10.16 -17.03
C VAL A 92 9.76 10.56 -15.69
N PRO A 93 8.95 11.05 -14.74
CA PRO A 93 9.44 11.74 -13.55
C PRO A 93 9.94 10.81 -12.43
N GLN A 94 9.76 9.50 -12.56
CA GLN A 94 10.14 8.52 -11.55
C GLN A 94 11.65 8.24 -11.56
N VAL A 95 12.22 7.98 -10.38
CA VAL A 95 13.58 7.40 -10.28
C VAL A 95 13.54 5.94 -10.73
N LEU A 96 12.54 5.20 -10.26
CA LEU A 96 12.30 3.81 -10.64
C LEU A 96 10.83 3.64 -11.05
N TRP A 97 10.62 3.17 -12.28
CA TRP A 97 9.31 2.76 -12.78
C TRP A 97 9.35 1.30 -13.19
N TRP A 98 8.68 0.45 -12.42
CA TRP A 98 8.72 -0.99 -12.61
C TRP A 98 7.34 -1.53 -12.95
N ILE A 99 7.26 -2.23 -14.08
CA ILE A 99 6.07 -2.92 -14.58
C ILE A 99 6.38 -4.43 -14.63
N PRO A 100 6.37 -5.14 -13.49
CA PRO A 100 6.60 -6.58 -13.48
C PRO A 100 5.39 -7.33 -14.05
N PRO A 101 5.60 -8.42 -14.81
CA PRO A 101 4.51 -9.28 -15.24
C PRO A 101 4.00 -10.13 -14.07
N ALA A 102 2.84 -10.75 -14.24
CA ALA A 102 2.38 -11.80 -13.34
C ALA A 102 3.29 -13.04 -13.42
N GLY A 103 3.19 -13.93 -12.42
CA GLY A 103 3.84 -15.25 -12.45
C GLY A 103 5.20 -15.36 -11.74
N GLY A 104 5.74 -14.29 -11.18
CA GLY A 104 6.98 -14.34 -10.39
C GLY A 104 7.14 -13.18 -9.41
N LEU A 105 8.08 -13.32 -8.48
CA LEU A 105 8.34 -12.34 -7.43
C LEU A 105 9.10 -11.12 -7.98
N ALA A 106 8.50 -9.94 -7.89
CA ALA A 106 9.20 -8.67 -8.03
C ALA A 106 9.57 -8.13 -6.64
N ARG A 107 10.85 -8.17 -6.28
CA ARG A 107 11.35 -7.73 -4.97
C ARG A 107 12.26 -6.51 -5.06
N LEU A 108 11.96 -5.47 -4.29
CA LEU A 108 12.81 -4.29 -4.11
C LEU A 108 13.27 -4.21 -2.66
N THR A 109 14.59 -4.32 -2.41
CA THR A 109 15.11 -4.38 -1.04
C THR A 109 16.44 -3.70 -0.82
N GLY A 110 16.66 -3.15 0.39
CA GLY A 110 17.97 -2.70 0.84
C GLY A 110 18.44 -1.37 0.25
N PHE A 111 17.52 -0.48 -0.15
CA PHE A 111 17.85 0.86 -0.65
C PHE A 111 17.41 1.96 0.31
N THR A 112 18.13 3.09 0.33
CA THR A 112 17.50 4.38 0.59
C THR A 112 17.14 5.04 -0.73
N PHE A 113 15.87 5.43 -0.89
CA PHE A 113 15.44 6.37 -1.91
C PHE A 113 15.19 7.73 -1.27
N GLN A 114 15.96 8.73 -1.69
CA GLN A 114 15.90 10.08 -1.13
C GLN A 114 15.41 11.06 -2.19
N GLY A 115 14.34 11.79 -1.88
CA GLY A 115 13.84 12.85 -2.74
C GLY A 115 14.84 14.01 -2.91
N GLY A 116 14.81 14.63 -4.08
CA GLY A 116 15.60 15.81 -4.40
C GLY A 116 14.95 17.13 -3.97
N THR A 117 15.32 18.22 -4.64
CA THR A 117 14.78 19.57 -4.38
C THR A 117 13.64 19.96 -5.31
N LEU A 118 13.47 19.22 -6.43
CA LEU A 118 12.51 19.51 -7.49
C LEU A 118 11.07 19.25 -7.02
N THR A 119 10.21 20.27 -7.13
CA THR A 119 8.79 20.20 -6.76
C THR A 119 7.98 19.37 -7.75
N ASP A 120 7.18 18.42 -7.25
CA ASP A 120 6.19 17.67 -8.04
C ASP A 120 4.77 18.10 -7.65
N SER A 121 4.06 18.74 -8.57
CA SER A 121 2.69 19.22 -8.37
C SER A 121 1.61 18.16 -8.56
N ALA A 122 1.95 16.95 -9.05
CA ALA A 122 0.99 15.96 -9.52
C ALA A 122 1.13 14.59 -8.83
N VAL A 123 1.89 14.49 -7.73
CA VAL A 123 1.94 13.27 -6.89
C VAL A 123 2.39 12.05 -7.71
N LYS A 124 3.39 12.25 -8.58
CA LYS A 124 3.87 11.27 -9.60
C LYS A 124 4.59 10.07 -8.98
N GLY A 125 5.16 10.24 -7.79
CA GLY A 125 5.88 9.21 -7.02
C GLY A 125 7.34 9.06 -7.45
N MET A 126 8.22 8.80 -6.49
CA MET A 126 9.65 8.57 -6.73
C MET A 126 9.90 7.14 -7.24
N VAL A 127 9.31 6.15 -6.56
CA VAL A 127 9.29 4.75 -6.99
C VAL A 127 7.86 4.38 -7.35
N VAL A 128 7.66 3.84 -8.56
CA VAL A 128 6.37 3.36 -9.06
C VAL A 128 6.47 1.88 -9.36
N LEU A 129 5.55 1.10 -8.78
CA LEU A 129 5.22 -0.24 -9.26
C LEU A 129 3.86 -0.15 -9.97
N GLU A 130 3.79 -0.67 -11.19
CA GLU A 130 2.57 -0.64 -11.99
C GLU A 130 2.27 -1.99 -12.64
N GLY A 131 0.99 -2.30 -12.87
CA GLY A 131 0.56 -3.43 -13.69
C GLY A 131 -0.36 -4.39 -12.95
N SER A 132 -0.23 -5.67 -13.24
CA SER A 132 -1.12 -6.74 -12.73
C SER A 132 -0.33 -7.85 -12.03
N SER A 133 0.82 -7.51 -11.43
CA SER A 133 1.61 -8.48 -10.68
C SER A 133 0.93 -8.80 -9.34
N HIS A 134 0.72 -10.08 -9.10
CA HIS A 134 0.14 -10.62 -7.87
C HIS A 134 1.21 -11.15 -6.90
N SER A 135 2.48 -10.80 -7.14
CA SER A 135 3.59 -11.21 -6.28
C SER A 135 4.69 -10.16 -6.29
N PHE A 136 4.48 -9.08 -5.53
CA PHE A 136 5.55 -8.13 -5.25
C PHE A 136 5.90 -8.10 -3.76
N ARG A 137 7.16 -7.77 -3.47
CA ARG A 137 7.64 -7.46 -2.13
C ARG A 137 8.52 -6.21 -2.16
N ILE A 138 8.18 -5.19 -1.39
CA ILE A 138 9.03 -4.01 -1.21
C ILE A 138 9.42 -3.98 0.25
N ASP A 139 10.69 -4.28 0.56
CA ASP A 139 11.11 -4.52 1.93
C ASP A 139 12.49 -3.99 2.32
N ASN A 140 12.70 -3.71 3.60
CA ASN A 140 14.01 -3.27 4.13
C ASN A 140 14.59 -2.04 3.42
N ASN A 141 13.72 -1.14 2.93
CA ASN A 141 14.11 0.13 2.32
C ASN A 141 13.85 1.30 3.27
N LYS A 142 14.52 2.43 3.00
CA LYS A 142 14.17 3.73 3.56
C LYS A 142 13.72 4.69 2.45
N PHE A 143 12.56 5.29 2.59
CA PHE A 143 12.05 6.32 1.70
C PHE A 143 12.06 7.67 2.42
N ILE A 144 12.67 8.68 1.80
CA ILE A 144 12.74 10.05 2.31
C ILE A 144 12.10 10.98 1.28
N PRO A 145 10.76 11.00 1.15
CA PRO A 145 10.09 11.88 0.22
C PRO A 145 10.21 13.33 0.66
N THR A 146 10.65 14.19 -0.27
CA THR A 146 10.82 15.63 -0.01
C THR A 146 9.79 16.47 -0.72
N GLN A 147 9.45 16.13 -1.96
CA GLN A 147 8.66 16.94 -2.90
C GLN A 147 7.68 16.10 -3.76
N THR A 148 7.72 14.78 -3.62
CA THR A 148 6.92 13.78 -4.36
C THR A 148 6.69 12.57 -3.42
N PRO A 149 5.64 11.74 -3.61
CA PRO A 149 5.47 10.53 -2.81
C PRO A 149 6.67 9.59 -2.85
N GLY A 150 6.89 8.85 -1.76
CA GLY A 150 7.94 7.83 -1.72
C GLY A 150 7.66 6.67 -2.69
N LEU A 151 6.51 6.05 -2.52
CA LEU A 151 6.07 4.88 -3.28
C LEU A 151 4.66 5.11 -3.85
N ARG A 152 4.47 4.74 -5.11
CA ARG A 152 3.15 4.71 -5.75
C ARG A 152 2.91 3.33 -6.38
N LEU A 153 1.74 2.77 -6.10
CA LEU A 153 1.32 1.44 -6.57
C LEU A 153 0.10 1.63 -7.46
N LEU A 154 0.19 1.13 -8.70
CA LEU A 154 -0.79 1.36 -9.76
C LEU A 154 -1.21 0.05 -10.42
N GLY A 155 -2.50 -0.24 -10.49
CA GLY A 155 -2.95 -1.46 -11.16
C GLY A 155 -3.37 -2.56 -10.18
N ASP A 156 -3.79 -3.70 -10.74
CA ASP A 156 -4.28 -4.86 -9.99
C ASP A 156 -3.09 -5.59 -9.35
N LEU A 157 -2.51 -4.94 -8.34
CA LEU A 157 -1.30 -5.38 -7.67
C LEU A 157 -1.63 -6.08 -6.36
N TRP A 158 -1.11 -7.29 -6.18
CA TRP A 158 -1.17 -8.02 -4.91
C TRP A 158 0.24 -8.31 -4.42
N GLY A 159 0.47 -8.13 -3.13
CA GLY A 159 1.80 -8.23 -2.57
C GLY A 159 1.95 -7.46 -1.29
N VAL A 160 3.18 -7.27 -0.84
CA VAL A 160 3.47 -6.72 0.48
C VAL A 160 4.55 -5.63 0.43
N VAL A 161 4.28 -4.55 1.14
CA VAL A 161 5.25 -3.52 1.53
C VAL A 161 5.56 -3.75 3.01
N ASP A 162 6.73 -4.27 3.34
CA ASP A 162 7.09 -4.66 4.72
C ASP A 162 8.46 -4.21 5.20
N HIS A 163 8.62 -3.95 6.51
CA HIS A 163 9.92 -3.61 7.11
C HIS A 163 10.62 -2.41 6.45
N ASN A 164 9.86 -1.44 5.92
CA ASN A 164 10.40 -0.20 5.40
C ASN A 164 10.30 0.94 6.41
N ILE A 165 11.17 1.93 6.24
CA ILE A 165 11.12 3.20 6.97
C ILE A 165 10.67 4.30 6.00
N PHE A 166 9.58 4.99 6.32
CA PHE A 166 9.13 6.18 5.59
C PHE A 166 9.34 7.41 6.47
N ASP A 167 10.31 8.24 6.08
CA ASP A 167 10.69 9.45 6.80
C ASP A 167 10.11 10.69 6.11
N LEU A 168 8.97 11.16 6.62
CA LEU A 168 8.20 12.30 6.08
C LEU A 168 8.64 13.64 6.68
N SER A 169 9.79 13.70 7.36
CA SER A 169 10.26 14.88 8.11
C SER A 169 10.54 16.12 7.25
N ALA A 170 10.67 15.95 5.93
CA ALA A 170 10.94 17.02 4.97
C ALA A 170 9.69 17.83 4.52
N ARG A 171 8.48 17.35 4.84
CA ARG A 171 7.18 18.05 4.71
C ARG A 171 6.50 18.23 3.34
N LYS A 172 6.87 17.54 2.24
CA LYS A 172 6.11 17.69 0.98
C LYS A 172 5.95 16.41 0.16
N GLY A 173 5.66 15.28 0.82
CA GLY A 173 5.34 14.04 0.13
C GLY A 173 4.53 13.07 0.98
N TYR A 174 3.71 12.27 0.31
CA TYR A 174 3.04 11.09 0.87
C TYR A 174 4.06 9.96 1.02
N ALA A 175 3.82 8.99 1.91
CA ALA A 175 4.68 7.80 1.98
C ALA A 175 4.32 6.84 0.84
N ILE A 176 3.07 6.38 0.82
CA ILE A 176 2.54 5.37 -0.10
C ILE A 176 1.24 5.88 -0.70
N TYR A 177 1.11 5.77 -2.02
CA TYR A 177 -0.08 6.15 -2.76
C TYR A 177 -0.59 4.98 -3.61
N VAL A 178 -1.82 4.50 -3.35
CA VAL A 178 -2.33 3.26 -3.97
C VAL A 178 -3.52 3.54 -4.89
N HIS A 179 -3.46 3.01 -6.11
CA HIS A 179 -4.54 3.01 -7.09
C HIS A 179 -4.68 1.62 -7.72
N HIS A 180 -5.90 1.11 -7.84
CA HIS A 180 -6.11 -0.25 -8.34
C HIS A 180 -6.17 -0.32 -9.86
N GLU A 181 -6.79 0.61 -10.56
CA GLU A 181 -6.69 0.64 -12.02
C GLU A 181 -6.85 2.08 -12.49
N ARG A 182 -7.05 2.31 -13.78
CA ARG A 182 -7.36 3.63 -14.33
C ARG A 182 -8.45 4.32 -13.51
N TYR A 183 -9.74 4.01 -13.65
CA TYR A 183 -10.82 4.73 -12.96
C TYR A 183 -11.32 4.08 -11.67
N GLY A 184 -11.02 2.81 -11.44
CA GLY A 184 -11.44 2.04 -10.27
C GLY A 184 -12.77 1.29 -10.46
N ASP A 185 -13.36 1.37 -11.66
CA ASP A 185 -14.62 0.73 -11.99
C ASP A 185 -14.56 -0.80 -11.86
N GLN A 186 -13.48 -1.45 -12.29
CA GLN A 186 -13.34 -2.91 -12.17
C GLN A 186 -13.23 -3.35 -10.72
N SER A 187 -12.52 -2.57 -9.91
CA SER A 187 -12.45 -2.82 -8.47
C SER A 187 -13.81 -2.61 -7.79
N TRP A 188 -14.58 -1.59 -8.19
CA TRP A 188 -15.94 -1.39 -7.68
C TRP A 188 -16.95 -2.44 -8.13
N ALA A 189 -16.70 -3.11 -9.26
CA ALA A 189 -17.52 -4.21 -9.78
C ALA A 189 -17.14 -5.59 -9.25
N ALA A 190 -15.89 -5.77 -8.84
CA ALA A 190 -15.40 -7.05 -8.36
C ALA A 190 -15.87 -7.36 -6.93
N ALA A 191 -15.97 -8.66 -6.63
CA ALA A 191 -16.30 -9.17 -5.31
C ALA A 191 -15.34 -8.64 -4.23
N SER A 192 -15.82 -8.69 -2.99
CA SER A 192 -15.01 -8.29 -1.83
C SER A 192 -13.75 -9.13 -1.71
N SER A 193 -12.61 -8.48 -1.46
CA SER A 193 -11.34 -9.15 -1.14
C SER A 193 -10.94 -9.00 0.34
N LEU A 194 -11.86 -8.57 1.21
CA LEU A 194 -11.55 -8.47 2.64
C LEU A 194 -11.15 -9.84 3.21
N GLY A 195 -10.00 -9.90 3.88
CA GLY A 195 -9.47 -11.12 4.48
C GLY A 195 -8.78 -12.07 3.50
N THR A 196 -8.55 -11.66 2.25
CA THR A 196 -7.90 -12.49 1.22
C THR A 196 -6.55 -11.90 0.76
N GLU A 197 -5.80 -12.67 -0.01
CA GLU A 197 -4.52 -12.28 -0.63
C GLU A 197 -4.64 -11.17 -1.67
N ARG A 198 -5.84 -10.87 -2.16
CA ARG A 198 -6.08 -9.99 -3.32
C ARG A 198 -6.08 -8.51 -2.96
N ASN A 199 -5.04 -8.09 -2.25
CA ASN A 199 -4.88 -6.74 -1.74
C ASN A 199 -3.40 -6.34 -1.73
N VAL A 200 -3.16 -5.03 -1.68
CA VAL A 200 -1.84 -4.50 -1.30
C VAL A 200 -1.73 -4.53 0.22
N PHE A 201 -0.82 -5.35 0.75
CA PHE A 201 -0.49 -5.39 2.17
C PHE A 201 0.59 -4.36 2.50
N ILE A 202 0.38 -3.60 3.56
CA ILE A 202 1.32 -2.66 4.14
C ILE A 202 1.48 -3.09 5.60
N GLU A 203 2.58 -3.75 5.93
CA GLU A 203 2.77 -4.34 7.26
C GLU A 203 4.17 -4.17 7.83
N ASN A 204 4.31 -4.10 9.16
CA ASN A 204 5.61 -4.00 9.83
C ASN A 204 6.49 -2.83 9.32
N ASN A 205 5.89 -1.73 8.84
CA ASN A 205 6.64 -0.54 8.44
C ASN A 205 6.64 0.50 9.58
N THR A 206 7.66 1.35 9.58
CA THR A 206 7.72 2.54 10.43
C THR A 206 7.51 3.78 9.57
N PHE A 207 6.48 4.57 9.90
CA PHE A 207 6.24 5.87 9.30
C PHE A 207 6.49 6.94 10.35
N MET A 208 7.33 7.91 10.04
CA MET A 208 7.69 8.97 10.97
C MET A 208 7.68 10.32 10.30
N GLN A 209 7.57 11.35 11.12
CA GLN A 209 7.69 12.73 10.67
C GLN A 209 8.29 13.62 11.77
N ASN A 210 8.59 14.86 11.42
CA ASN A 210 9.08 15.82 12.39
C ASN A 210 7.93 16.41 13.22
N ARG A 211 7.81 15.96 14.47
CA ARG A 211 6.79 16.39 15.46
C ARG A 211 6.76 17.90 15.71
N LYS A 212 7.86 18.63 15.46
CA LYS A 212 7.95 20.09 15.74
C LYS A 212 7.29 20.95 14.67
N LYS A 213 6.93 20.36 13.53
CA LYS A 213 6.74 21.13 12.31
C LYS A 213 5.32 21.71 12.15
N GLY A 214 4.25 21.28 12.83
CA GLY A 214 3.32 20.24 12.44
C GLY A 214 2.37 20.57 11.26
N TYR A 215 2.57 19.88 10.14
CA TYR A 215 1.67 19.86 8.97
C TYR A 215 1.67 18.42 8.47
N PHE A 216 0.51 17.79 8.36
CA PHE A 216 0.40 16.33 8.15
C PHE A 216 -0.26 16.01 6.83
N TYR A 217 0.56 15.67 5.83
CA TYR A 217 0.10 14.85 4.72
C TYR A 217 -0.18 13.44 5.24
N PRO A 218 -1.25 12.76 4.79
CA PRO A 218 -1.44 11.36 5.13
C PRO A 218 -0.25 10.54 4.59
N ALA A 219 0.29 9.65 5.41
CA ALA A 219 1.36 8.74 5.02
C ALA A 219 0.86 7.78 3.94
N ILE A 220 -0.32 7.21 4.15
CA ILE A 220 -0.97 6.30 3.21
C ILE A 220 -2.24 6.97 2.71
N ASP A 221 -2.42 7.01 1.40
CA ASP A 221 -3.60 7.56 0.75
C ASP A 221 -3.82 6.88 -0.63
N GLY A 222 -4.95 7.12 -1.27
CA GLY A 222 -5.26 6.54 -2.57
C GLY A 222 -6.73 6.64 -2.97
N TRP A 223 -6.99 6.40 -4.26
CA TRP A 223 -8.31 6.36 -4.88
C TRP A 223 -8.32 5.37 -6.05
N SER A 224 -9.28 5.46 -6.96
CA SER A 224 -9.37 4.58 -8.13
C SER A 224 -9.52 3.12 -7.72
N GLY A 225 -10.50 2.88 -6.86
CA GLY A 225 -10.86 1.56 -6.40
C GLY A 225 -9.76 0.87 -5.60
N HIS A 226 -8.91 1.60 -4.86
CA HIS A 226 -7.84 0.97 -4.07
C HIS A 226 -8.39 -0.16 -3.18
N ARG A 227 -7.55 -1.18 -2.95
CA ARG A 227 -7.80 -2.33 -2.08
C ARG A 227 -6.54 -2.58 -1.24
N ILE A 228 -6.61 -2.26 0.05
CA ILE A 228 -5.41 -2.24 0.91
C ILE A 228 -5.64 -2.92 2.26
N VAL A 229 -4.58 -3.50 2.81
CA VAL A 229 -4.52 -4.00 4.18
C VAL A 229 -3.36 -3.29 4.88
N VAL A 230 -3.66 -2.49 5.89
CA VAL A 230 -2.68 -1.75 6.69
C VAL A 230 -2.68 -2.36 8.09
N ARG A 231 -1.62 -3.10 8.43
CA ARG A 231 -1.56 -3.87 9.67
C ARG A 231 -0.21 -3.91 10.34
N TYR A 232 -0.16 -3.95 11.66
CA TYR A 232 1.12 -4.09 12.41
C TYR A 232 2.17 -3.03 12.06
N ASN A 233 1.77 -1.84 11.59
CA ASN A 233 2.68 -0.73 11.34
C ASN A 233 2.82 0.14 12.60
N GLN A 234 3.94 0.86 12.66
CA GLN A 234 4.18 1.91 13.64
C GLN A 234 4.11 3.27 12.96
N PHE A 235 3.26 4.15 13.49
CA PHE A 235 3.05 5.49 12.99
C PHE A 235 3.46 6.51 14.06
N ASP A 236 4.46 7.33 13.78
CA ASP A 236 4.91 8.41 14.63
C ASP A 236 4.43 9.76 14.07
N ALA A 237 3.40 10.29 14.72
CA ALA A 237 2.77 11.56 14.43
C ALA A 237 2.26 11.71 12.99
N VAL A 238 2.01 10.62 12.27
CA VAL A 238 1.44 10.65 10.92
C VAL A 238 0.00 10.13 10.93
N LYS A 239 -0.79 10.60 9.96
CA LYS A 239 -2.15 10.09 9.71
C LYS A 239 -2.17 9.20 8.46
N VAL A 240 -3.25 8.47 8.27
CA VAL A 240 -3.54 7.71 7.04
C VAL A 240 -4.95 8.03 6.56
N GLY A 241 -5.26 7.71 5.31
CA GLY A 241 -6.61 7.86 4.82
C GLY A 241 -6.80 7.37 3.41
N ASN A 242 -7.87 7.84 2.80
CA ASN A 242 -8.15 7.63 1.39
C ASN A 242 -8.88 8.83 0.78
N HIS A 243 -9.16 8.74 -0.52
CA HIS A 243 -9.88 9.73 -1.30
C HIS A 243 -11.25 9.23 -1.75
N GLY A 244 -12.22 10.14 -1.80
CA GLY A 244 -13.54 9.93 -2.36
C GLY A 244 -13.66 10.42 -3.80
N THR A 245 -14.88 10.33 -4.33
CA THR A 245 -15.25 10.87 -5.67
C THR A 245 -15.08 12.39 -5.78
N GLU A 246 -14.82 13.11 -4.68
CA GLU A 246 -14.45 14.52 -4.69
C GLU A 246 -13.05 14.83 -5.22
N THR A 247 -12.24 13.79 -5.47
CA THR A 247 -10.94 13.91 -6.15
C THR A 247 -11.01 14.72 -7.44
N SER A 248 -12.21 14.85 -8.02
CA SER A 248 -12.53 15.56 -9.25
C SER A 248 -11.99 14.85 -10.48
N GLY A 249 -12.73 14.97 -11.59
CA GLY A 249 -12.56 14.09 -12.73
C GLY A 249 -13.18 12.72 -12.50
N ARG A 250 -13.02 11.85 -13.50
CA ARG A 250 -13.74 10.57 -13.62
C ARG A 250 -13.35 9.50 -12.59
N TRP A 251 -12.36 9.74 -11.74
CA TRP A 251 -11.84 8.73 -10.82
C TRP A 251 -12.89 8.35 -9.76
N ARG A 252 -13.04 7.04 -9.52
CA ARG A 252 -13.85 6.48 -8.43
C ARG A 252 -13.09 6.61 -7.11
N SER A 253 -13.80 6.51 -5.99
CA SER A 253 -13.18 6.48 -4.66
C SER A 253 -12.32 5.23 -4.45
N ALA A 254 -11.55 5.19 -3.36
CA ALA A 254 -11.09 3.95 -2.73
C ALA A 254 -12.24 2.94 -2.52
N ARG A 255 -11.97 1.66 -2.73
CA ARG A 255 -12.99 0.61 -2.70
C ARG A 255 -13.04 -0.13 -1.38
N GLN A 256 -11.88 -0.64 -0.93
CA GLN A 256 -11.78 -1.51 0.25
C GLN A 256 -10.53 -1.25 1.07
N PHE A 257 -10.67 -1.39 2.38
CA PHE A 257 -9.56 -1.25 3.31
C PHE A 257 -9.70 -2.17 4.53
N GLU A 258 -8.56 -2.59 5.07
CA GLU A 258 -8.47 -3.23 6.38
C GLU A 258 -7.41 -2.49 7.19
N TYR A 259 -7.78 -1.83 8.28
CA TYR A 259 -6.83 -1.16 9.17
C TYR A 259 -6.83 -1.85 10.51
N TYR A 260 -5.79 -2.63 10.85
CA TYR A 260 -5.80 -3.32 12.13
C TYR A 260 -4.47 -3.55 12.80
N SER A 261 -4.50 -3.60 14.14
CA SER A 261 -3.30 -3.87 14.96
C SER A 261 -2.12 -2.94 14.65
N ASN A 262 -2.39 -1.72 14.19
CA ASN A 262 -1.35 -0.70 14.05
C ASN A 262 -1.20 0.09 15.35
N THR A 263 -0.02 0.67 15.55
CA THR A 263 0.30 1.50 16.71
C THR A 263 0.60 2.92 16.26
N TRP A 264 0.00 3.90 16.93
CA TRP A 264 0.32 5.31 16.78
C TRP A 264 0.96 5.87 18.04
N VAL A 265 1.99 6.68 17.86
CA VAL A 265 2.47 7.60 18.89
C VAL A 265 2.21 9.01 18.38
N TRP A 266 1.45 9.79 19.15
CA TRP A 266 1.13 11.17 18.84
C TRP A 266 1.56 12.07 19.99
N ASP A 267 2.66 12.76 19.76
CA ASP A 267 3.27 13.64 20.75
C ASP A 267 3.65 14.94 20.05
N MET A 268 2.66 15.82 19.91
CA MET A 268 2.82 17.09 19.21
C MET A 268 3.39 18.13 20.16
N TYR A 269 4.69 18.37 20.07
CA TYR A 269 5.35 19.47 20.77
C TYR A 269 5.86 20.51 19.76
N SER A 270 5.29 21.72 19.75
CA SER A 270 5.92 22.86 19.08
C SER A 270 5.94 24.10 19.97
N SER A 271 7.13 24.54 20.37
CA SER A 271 7.33 25.83 21.06
C SER A 271 7.21 27.04 20.13
N ALA A 272 6.90 26.85 18.84
CA ALA A 272 7.10 27.87 17.80
C ALA A 272 5.98 27.96 16.73
N THR A 273 4.77 27.47 16.99
CA THR A 273 3.62 27.64 16.04
C THR A 273 2.30 27.87 16.79
N PRO A 274 1.38 28.70 16.26
CA PRO A 274 0.18 29.14 16.98
C PRO A 274 -0.75 27.96 17.29
N THR A 275 -1.51 28.12 18.37
CA THR A 275 -2.47 27.21 19.02
C THR A 275 -3.43 26.46 18.06
N ILE A 276 -3.62 26.98 16.85
CA ILE A 276 -4.48 26.47 15.77
C ILE A 276 -3.94 25.23 15.03
N LEU A 277 -2.66 24.85 15.21
CA LEU A 277 -2.12 23.58 14.67
C LEU A 277 -2.08 22.45 15.72
N ARG A 278 -2.34 22.78 16.99
CA ARG A 278 -2.42 21.81 18.11
C ARG A 278 -3.82 21.18 18.25
N ASN A 279 -4.83 21.88 17.76
CA ASN A 279 -6.24 21.48 17.62
C ASN A 279 -6.56 21.60 16.12
N ALA A 280 -7.05 20.64 15.35
CA ALA A 280 -7.85 19.49 15.65
C ALA A 280 -7.71 18.54 14.46
N TYR A 281 -6.98 17.43 14.62
CA TYR A 281 -7.21 16.29 13.75
C TYR A 281 -8.24 15.43 14.45
N PRO A 282 -9.47 15.37 13.92
CA PRO A 282 -10.51 14.62 14.59
C PRO A 282 -10.17 13.12 14.62
N ALA A 283 -9.33 12.62 13.71
CA ALA A 283 -8.92 11.21 13.70
C ALA A 283 -7.54 10.93 13.07
N LEU A 284 -7.04 9.71 13.27
CA LEU A 284 -5.80 9.17 12.69
C LEU A 284 -6.00 8.50 11.32
N ILE A 285 -7.21 7.98 11.07
CA ILE A 285 -7.64 7.32 9.84
C ILE A 285 -8.81 8.14 9.28
N THR A 286 -8.62 8.82 8.14
CA THR A 286 -9.69 9.57 7.46
C THR A 286 -10.16 8.84 6.22
N LEU A 287 -11.45 8.49 6.17
CA LEU A 287 -12.06 7.73 5.09
C LEU A 287 -13.11 8.58 4.36
N ARG A 288 -13.00 8.64 3.04
CA ARG A 288 -13.85 9.45 2.15
C ARG A 288 -14.71 8.62 1.19
N GLY A 289 -14.51 7.31 1.20
CA GLY A 289 -15.35 6.34 0.51
C GLY A 289 -14.90 4.90 0.76
N GLY A 290 -15.64 3.96 0.20
CA GLY A 290 -15.37 2.52 0.31
C GLY A 290 -15.92 1.87 1.59
N THR A 291 -15.52 0.62 1.80
CA THR A 291 -15.93 -0.21 2.94
C THR A 291 -14.77 -1.04 3.48
N GLY A 292 -14.90 -1.57 4.70
CA GLY A 292 -13.82 -2.31 5.31
C GLY A 292 -14.00 -2.64 6.77
N VAL A 293 -12.89 -3.06 7.37
CA VAL A 293 -12.78 -3.32 8.80
C VAL A 293 -11.69 -2.46 9.42
N ILE A 294 -11.92 -1.98 10.65
CA ILE A 294 -10.97 -1.16 11.39
C ILE A 294 -10.95 -1.63 12.84
N PHE A 295 -9.88 -2.26 13.29
CA PHE A 295 -9.89 -2.86 14.62
C PHE A 295 -8.54 -3.04 15.29
N ASN A 296 -8.55 -3.16 16.62
CA ASN A 296 -7.34 -3.38 17.42
C ASN A 296 -6.22 -2.35 17.19
N ASN A 297 -6.52 -1.19 16.60
CA ASN A 297 -5.56 -0.12 16.47
C ASN A 297 -5.38 0.56 17.82
N THR A 298 -4.16 0.95 18.15
CA THR A 298 -3.86 1.66 19.41
C THR A 298 -3.14 2.95 19.13
N ALA A 299 -3.44 3.99 19.89
CA ALA A 299 -2.73 5.25 19.86
C ALA A 299 -2.37 5.72 21.27
N THR A 300 -1.13 6.16 21.43
CA THR A 300 -0.69 6.89 22.63
C THR A 300 -0.62 8.36 22.28
N ILE A 301 -1.43 9.18 22.95
CA ILE A 301 -1.50 10.64 22.74
C ILE A 301 -0.99 11.31 24.02
N THR A 302 0.21 11.88 23.95
CA THR A 302 0.84 12.56 25.11
C THR A 302 0.64 14.07 25.04
N ASN A 303 0.75 14.66 23.85
CA ASN A 303 0.57 16.10 23.61
C ASN A 303 -0.22 16.34 22.31
N GLY A 304 -1.16 17.30 22.34
CA GLY A 304 -2.10 17.59 21.25
C GLY A 304 -3.49 16.94 21.46
N SER A 305 -4.43 17.19 20.53
CA SER A 305 -5.79 16.62 20.60
C SER A 305 -6.13 15.80 19.35
N VAL A 306 -6.25 14.49 19.53
CA VAL A 306 -6.79 13.53 18.55
C VAL A 306 -7.82 12.65 19.25
N PRO A 307 -9.11 13.02 19.23
CA PRO A 307 -10.14 12.35 20.04
C PRO A 307 -10.66 11.03 19.46
N HIS A 308 -10.42 10.76 18.17
CA HIS A 308 -10.90 9.55 17.50
C HIS A 308 -9.77 8.82 16.75
N ILE A 309 -9.97 7.53 16.47
CA ILE A 309 -9.10 6.80 15.54
C ILE A 309 -9.63 6.93 14.11
N VAL A 310 -10.94 6.96 13.92
CA VAL A 310 -11.58 6.95 12.60
C VAL A 310 -12.40 8.21 12.39
N GLU A 311 -12.25 8.82 11.22
CA GLU A 311 -13.11 9.87 10.69
C GLU A 311 -13.75 9.42 9.37
N LEU A 312 -15.06 9.57 9.27
CA LEU A 312 -15.82 9.34 8.05
C LEU A 312 -16.22 10.68 7.43
N ARG A 313 -15.90 10.88 6.15
CA ARG A 313 -16.21 12.07 5.36
C ARG A 313 -16.86 11.66 4.05
N TYR A 314 -17.61 12.57 3.44
CA TYR A 314 -18.09 12.40 2.08
C TYR A 314 -18.41 13.77 1.47
N HIS A 315 -17.46 14.39 0.79
CA HIS A 315 -17.55 15.80 0.41
C HIS A 315 -18.65 16.12 -0.61
N ARG A 316 -19.08 15.14 -1.42
CA ARG A 316 -20.22 15.31 -2.34
C ARG A 316 -21.55 15.58 -1.62
N ASN A 317 -21.63 15.44 -0.29
CA ASN A 317 -22.83 15.81 0.46
C ASN A 317 -23.03 17.33 0.57
N THR A 318 -21.96 18.14 0.50
CA THR A 318 -22.02 19.60 0.61
C THR A 318 -21.66 20.31 -0.67
N SER A 319 -20.80 19.73 -1.50
CA SER A 319 -20.17 20.38 -2.66
C SER A 319 -20.30 19.54 -3.94
N SER A 320 -20.23 20.19 -5.10
CA SER A 320 -20.34 19.54 -6.41
C SER A 320 -18.97 19.21 -6.98
N TYR A 321 -18.81 18.01 -7.53
CA TYR A 321 -17.56 17.53 -8.12
C TYR A 321 -17.81 16.79 -9.43
N SER A 322 -17.28 17.29 -10.55
CA SER A 322 -17.46 16.67 -11.87
C SER A 322 -16.72 15.32 -11.98
N PRO A 323 -17.28 14.29 -12.64
CA PRO A 323 -18.59 14.26 -13.32
C PRO A 323 -19.77 13.84 -12.42
N TRP A 324 -19.49 13.53 -11.15
CA TRP A 324 -20.46 12.91 -10.25
C TRP A 324 -21.52 13.90 -9.71
N GLY A 325 -21.18 15.19 -9.62
CA GLY A 325 -22.00 16.28 -9.08
C GLY A 325 -22.08 16.30 -7.56
N LYS A 326 -22.98 17.11 -6.99
CA LYS A 326 -23.31 17.10 -5.54
C LYS A 326 -24.42 16.08 -5.31
N CYS A 327 -24.24 15.16 -4.36
CA CYS A 327 -25.25 14.15 -4.06
C CYS A 327 -26.53 14.78 -3.49
N PRO A 328 -27.74 14.39 -3.96
CA PRO A 328 -27.99 13.34 -4.94
C PRO A 328 -27.89 13.81 -6.40
N THR A 329 -27.41 12.91 -7.27
CA THR A 329 -27.49 12.98 -8.73
C THR A 329 -28.00 11.65 -9.31
N VAL A 330 -28.00 11.52 -10.64
CA VAL A 330 -28.30 10.25 -11.32
C VAL A 330 -27.41 9.09 -10.87
N TRP A 331 -26.23 9.38 -10.32
CA TRP A 331 -25.28 8.38 -9.81
C TRP A 331 -25.62 7.88 -8.41
N ASP A 332 -26.63 8.42 -7.75
CA ASP A 332 -26.94 8.18 -6.34
C ASP A 332 -28.32 7.52 -6.17
N LEU A 333 -28.52 6.76 -5.10
CA LEU A 333 -29.81 6.14 -4.75
C LEU A 333 -30.72 7.17 -4.06
N ASN A 334 -31.21 8.17 -4.79
CA ASN A 334 -32.17 9.18 -4.31
C ASN A 334 -31.85 9.75 -2.91
N ALA A 335 -30.58 10.13 -2.69
CA ALA A 335 -30.01 10.61 -1.41
C ALA A 335 -29.94 9.60 -0.26
N ALA A 336 -30.54 8.41 -0.38
CA ALA A 336 -30.38 7.34 0.61
C ALA A 336 -28.93 6.87 0.68
N ARG A 337 -28.28 6.72 -0.48
CA ARG A 337 -26.84 6.42 -0.62
C ARG A 337 -26.28 7.17 -1.83
N CYS A 338 -25.09 7.71 -1.68
CA CYS A 338 -24.32 8.32 -2.76
C CYS A 338 -23.30 7.32 -3.33
N ILE A 339 -22.93 7.47 -4.60
CA ILE A 339 -21.92 6.60 -5.24
C ILE A 339 -20.62 6.63 -4.43
N ASP A 340 -20.06 5.45 -4.22
CA ASP A 340 -18.78 5.22 -3.55
C ASP A 340 -18.63 5.73 -2.09
N GLN A 341 -19.70 6.23 -1.45
CA GLN A 341 -19.62 6.75 -0.08
C GLN A 341 -19.08 5.73 0.95
N PRO A 342 -18.66 6.16 2.14
CA PRO A 342 -18.38 5.24 3.23
C PRO A 342 -19.57 4.29 3.49
N GLY A 343 -19.29 2.99 3.55
CA GLY A 343 -20.28 1.95 3.85
C GLY A 343 -21.04 1.39 2.64
N VAL A 344 -20.57 1.64 1.41
CA VAL A 344 -21.09 0.97 0.21
C VAL A 344 -20.11 -0.04 -0.39
N GLY A 345 -20.68 -1.10 -0.92
CA GLY A 345 -20.01 -2.28 -1.43
C GLY A 345 -19.99 -2.36 -2.95
N VAL A 346 -19.98 -3.59 -3.46
CA VAL A 346 -19.89 -3.89 -4.89
C VAL A 346 -21.07 -3.31 -5.65
N GLY A 347 -20.84 -2.81 -6.86
CA GLY A 347 -21.88 -2.33 -7.78
C GLY A 347 -21.71 -2.93 -9.18
N ILE A 348 -22.53 -2.50 -10.12
CA ILE A 348 -22.33 -2.81 -11.54
C ILE A 348 -21.09 -2.08 -12.06
N ALA A 349 -20.39 -2.71 -13.01
CA ALA A 349 -19.24 -2.11 -13.66
C ALA A 349 -19.65 -0.83 -14.40
N LEU A 350 -18.87 0.24 -14.16
CA LEU A 350 -18.86 1.40 -15.03
C LEU A 350 -17.69 1.29 -16.01
N SER A 351 -17.66 2.12 -17.05
CA SER A 351 -16.53 2.24 -17.96
C SER A 351 -16.48 3.64 -18.57
N GLY A 352 -15.45 3.89 -19.38
CA GLY A 352 -15.31 5.11 -20.16
C GLY A 352 -14.87 6.36 -19.38
N ALA A 353 -14.22 7.28 -20.08
CA ALA A 353 -13.86 8.60 -19.55
C ALA A 353 -15.10 9.43 -19.20
N SER A 354 -16.15 9.29 -20.01
CA SER A 354 -17.54 9.60 -19.61
C SER A 354 -18.11 8.35 -18.96
N PRO A 355 -18.48 8.38 -17.66
CA PRO A 355 -18.94 7.18 -16.97
C PRO A 355 -20.21 6.64 -17.62
N GLY A 356 -20.22 5.34 -17.93
CA GLY A 356 -21.40 4.60 -18.37
C GLY A 356 -21.44 3.19 -17.78
N PRO A 357 -22.61 2.56 -17.65
CA PRO A 357 -23.95 3.11 -17.91
C PRO A 357 -24.31 4.24 -16.92
N VAL A 358 -25.06 5.24 -17.38
CA VAL A 358 -25.48 6.38 -16.54
C VAL A 358 -26.59 5.94 -15.60
N GLY A 359 -26.36 6.10 -14.30
CA GLY A 359 -27.32 5.75 -13.25
C GLY A 359 -26.66 5.26 -11.97
N TRP A 360 -27.46 5.10 -10.91
CA TRP A 360 -27.02 4.45 -9.67
C TRP A 360 -26.45 3.06 -10.01
N PRO A 361 -25.17 2.78 -9.71
CA PRO A 361 -24.54 1.51 -10.08
C PRO A 361 -24.98 0.35 -9.17
N ARG A 362 -26.15 0.44 -8.52
CA ARG A 362 -26.71 -0.64 -7.68
C ARG A 362 -25.74 -1.13 -6.61
N HIS A 363 -25.02 -0.21 -5.95
CA HIS A 363 -24.11 -0.62 -4.88
C HIS A 363 -24.86 -1.38 -3.79
N GLN A 364 -24.29 -2.51 -3.41
CA GLN A 364 -24.74 -3.27 -2.25
C GLN A 364 -24.38 -2.53 -0.97
N ALA A 365 -25.18 -2.72 0.08
CA ALA A 365 -24.82 -2.27 1.42
C ALA A 365 -23.67 -3.13 1.96
N ASP A 366 -22.60 -2.49 2.41
CA ASP A 366 -21.46 -3.17 3.02
C ASP A 366 -20.90 -2.20 4.09
N PRO A 367 -21.41 -2.25 5.33
CA PRO A 367 -21.02 -1.30 6.35
C PRO A 367 -19.53 -1.38 6.68
N ILE A 368 -18.97 -0.27 7.16
CA ILE A 368 -17.63 -0.28 7.77
C ILE A 368 -17.75 -0.83 9.19
N TYR A 369 -16.97 -1.85 9.51
CA TYR A 369 -17.00 -2.49 10.84
C TYR A 369 -15.83 -1.98 11.69
N ILE A 370 -16.14 -1.45 12.87
CA ILE A 370 -15.17 -0.77 13.73
C ILE A 370 -15.24 -1.36 15.13
N TRP A 371 -14.14 -1.94 15.64
CA TRP A 371 -14.14 -2.49 17.01
C TRP A 371 -12.78 -2.43 17.69
N ASN A 372 -12.78 -2.33 19.03
CA ASN A 372 -11.58 -2.43 19.87
C ASN A 372 -10.40 -1.51 19.46
N ASN A 373 -10.69 -0.35 18.88
CA ASN A 373 -9.69 0.68 18.61
C ASN A 373 -9.53 1.55 19.86
N LYS A 374 -8.29 1.78 20.31
CA LYS A 374 -8.01 2.43 21.59
C LYS A 374 -7.11 3.65 21.49
N ILE A 375 -7.46 4.71 22.22
CA ILE A 375 -6.59 5.87 22.49
C ILE A 375 -6.29 5.88 23.98
N ASN A 376 -5.00 5.89 24.36
CA ASN A 376 -4.57 5.87 25.76
C ASN A 376 -5.34 4.83 26.58
N THR A 377 -5.34 3.58 26.07
CA THR A 377 -6.07 2.41 26.59
C THR A 377 -7.61 2.45 26.52
N GLN A 378 -8.22 3.59 26.22
CA GLN A 378 -9.68 3.75 26.14
C GLN A 378 -10.20 3.42 24.75
N VAL A 379 -11.27 2.64 24.66
CA VAL A 379 -11.95 2.39 23.38
C VAL A 379 -12.59 3.68 22.88
N VAL A 380 -12.38 4.02 21.62
CA VAL A 380 -12.92 5.24 21.00
C VAL A 380 -13.85 4.93 19.83
N THR A 381 -14.81 5.82 19.62
CA THR A 381 -15.75 5.78 18.51
C THR A 381 -15.22 6.55 17.30
N ALA A 382 -15.84 6.33 16.14
CA ALA A 382 -15.60 7.11 14.94
C ALA A 382 -16.32 8.46 15.01
N ILE A 383 -15.78 9.46 14.32
CA ILE A 383 -16.47 10.73 14.06
C ILE A 383 -17.00 10.77 12.64
N ASN A 384 -18.29 11.07 12.51
CA ASN A 384 -18.96 11.19 11.23
C ASN A 384 -19.13 12.67 10.84
N ARG A 385 -18.43 13.09 9.77
CA ARG A 385 -18.47 14.44 9.19
C ARG A 385 -19.45 14.56 8.02
N ALA A 386 -20.15 13.49 7.65
CA ALA A 386 -21.15 13.51 6.60
C ALA A 386 -22.49 12.87 7.06
N PRO A 387 -23.04 13.27 8.23
CA PRO A 387 -24.19 12.59 8.83
C PRO A 387 -25.48 12.70 7.99
N SER A 388 -25.55 13.60 7.02
CA SER A 388 -26.68 13.68 6.10
C SER A 388 -26.82 12.43 5.22
N VAL A 389 -25.70 11.79 4.84
CA VAL A 389 -25.67 10.67 3.88
C VAL A 389 -24.96 9.43 4.40
N VAL A 390 -24.08 9.55 5.40
CA VAL A 390 -23.44 8.42 6.10
C VAL A 390 -24.12 8.26 7.46
N LYS A 391 -24.62 7.06 7.78
CA LYS A 391 -25.44 6.78 8.96
C LYS A 391 -24.86 5.64 9.80
N GLU A 392 -24.78 5.85 11.10
CA GLU A 392 -24.53 4.79 12.07
C GLU A 392 -25.62 3.72 11.98
N GLY A 393 -25.28 2.45 12.21
CA GLY A 393 -26.25 1.35 12.13
C GLY A 393 -26.56 0.90 10.70
N ARG A 394 -26.11 1.66 9.68
CA ARG A 394 -26.37 1.36 8.26
C ARG A 394 -25.13 1.35 7.39
N ASP A 395 -24.23 2.33 7.58
CA ASP A 395 -23.01 2.52 6.77
C ASP A 395 -21.75 2.25 7.56
N TYR A 396 -21.83 2.32 8.89
CA TYR A 396 -20.80 1.87 9.79
C TYR A 396 -21.41 1.30 11.08
N LEU A 397 -20.72 0.33 11.67
CA LEU A 397 -21.17 -0.47 12.80
C LEU A 397 -20.04 -0.65 13.82
N TYR A 398 -20.38 -0.60 15.12
CA TYR A 398 -19.46 -0.89 16.21
C TYR A 398 -19.46 -2.36 16.61
N THR A 399 -19.16 -3.24 15.66
CA THR A 399 -19.11 -4.70 15.88
C THR A 399 -18.08 -5.35 14.95
N SER A 400 -17.68 -6.58 15.24
CA SER A 400 -16.89 -7.39 14.33
C SER A 400 -17.69 -7.75 13.07
N LYS A 401 -17.05 -7.72 11.90
CA LYS A 401 -17.70 -8.13 10.65
C LYS A 401 -18.06 -9.62 10.67
N PRO A 402 -19.34 -10.01 10.49
CA PRO A 402 -19.72 -11.42 10.41
C PRO A 402 -18.98 -12.15 9.28
N GLY A 403 -18.46 -13.34 9.58
CA GLY A 403 -17.74 -14.19 8.63
C GLY A 403 -16.37 -13.66 8.18
N TYR A 404 -15.89 -12.54 8.73
CA TYR A 404 -14.56 -12.01 8.41
C TYR A 404 -13.49 -12.69 9.27
N SER A 405 -12.39 -13.06 8.62
CA SER A 405 -11.13 -13.45 9.27
C SER A 405 -9.99 -12.66 8.62
N PRO A 406 -9.07 -12.09 9.41
CA PRO A 406 -7.89 -11.44 8.85
C PRO A 406 -7.06 -12.43 8.04
N TYR A 407 -6.52 -11.98 6.90
CA TYR A 407 -5.60 -12.79 6.12
C TYR A 407 -4.36 -13.18 6.94
N VAL A 408 -3.72 -14.29 6.59
CA VAL A 408 -2.55 -14.82 7.33
C VAL A 408 -1.48 -13.74 7.54
N TYR A 409 -0.93 -13.68 8.75
CA TYR A 409 0.14 -12.77 9.14
C TYR A 409 1.35 -13.54 9.73
N PRO A 410 2.60 -13.19 9.38
CA PRO A 410 2.95 -12.21 8.35
C PRO A 410 2.50 -12.67 6.96
N HIS A 411 2.42 -11.73 6.00
CA HIS A 411 2.02 -12.05 4.64
C HIS A 411 2.94 -13.15 4.08
N PRO A 412 2.46 -14.12 3.28
CA PRO A 412 3.27 -15.26 2.84
C PRO A 412 4.56 -14.85 2.11
N LEU A 413 4.55 -13.74 1.37
CA LEU A 413 5.76 -13.22 0.71
C LEU A 413 6.83 -12.67 1.67
N VAL A 414 6.49 -12.42 2.94
CA VAL A 414 7.45 -12.03 3.98
C VAL A 414 8.32 -13.23 4.40
N ARG A 415 7.91 -14.46 4.07
CA ARG A 415 8.66 -15.71 4.32
C ARG A 415 8.95 -16.47 3.02
N GLY A 416 10.23 -16.64 2.72
CA GLY A 416 10.74 -17.45 1.61
C GLY A 416 12.26 -17.23 1.49
N PHE A 417 13.11 -18.24 1.57
CA PHE A 417 12.89 -19.65 1.23
C PHE A 417 13.27 -20.59 2.38
N THR A 418 12.36 -21.44 2.82
CA THR A 418 12.74 -22.77 3.31
C THR A 418 12.56 -23.76 2.18
N ARG A 419 13.67 -24.13 1.54
CA ARG A 419 13.79 -25.47 0.98
C ARG A 419 15.19 -25.99 1.32
N GLU A 420 15.33 -26.50 2.54
CA GLU A 420 15.90 -27.83 2.80
C GLU A 420 15.90 -28.19 4.30
N SER A 421 15.50 -29.44 4.53
CA SER A 421 15.62 -30.31 5.70
C SER A 421 15.35 -29.75 7.10
N THR A 422 14.41 -30.42 7.77
CA THR A 422 14.37 -30.61 9.22
C THR A 422 15.77 -30.74 9.81
N SER A 423 16.28 -29.70 10.48
CA SER A 423 17.30 -29.87 11.50
C SER A 423 16.60 -29.94 12.85
N VAL A 424 16.81 -31.10 13.49
CA VAL A 424 16.34 -31.46 14.81
C VAL A 424 16.80 -30.40 15.81
N ALA A 425 15.88 -29.92 16.65
CA ALA A 425 16.25 -29.08 17.79
C ALA A 425 17.26 -29.83 18.67
N PRO A 426 18.37 -29.21 19.11
CA PRO A 426 19.28 -29.88 20.03
C PRO A 426 18.53 -30.19 21.32
N ALA A 427 18.21 -31.46 21.53
CA ALA A 427 17.87 -32.01 22.83
C ALA A 427 19.12 -31.82 23.69
N ASN A 428 19.15 -30.79 24.54
CA ASN A 428 19.97 -30.67 25.77
C ASN A 428 19.91 -29.27 26.44
N LEU A 429 18.77 -28.57 26.42
CA LEU A 429 18.59 -27.39 27.28
C LEU A 429 18.00 -27.82 28.63
N SER A 430 18.88 -28.09 29.60
CA SER A 430 18.48 -28.19 31.00
C SER A 430 18.50 -26.79 31.63
N VAL A 431 17.35 -26.37 32.17
CA VAL A 431 17.21 -25.13 32.94
C VAL A 431 17.71 -25.41 34.36
N ARG A 432 18.84 -24.82 34.76
CA ARG A 432 19.22 -24.74 36.18
C ARG A 432 18.46 -23.58 36.81
N ILE A 433 17.49 -23.91 37.68
CA ILE A 433 16.91 -22.96 38.62
C ILE A 433 17.92 -22.77 39.74
N GLY A 434 18.62 -21.63 39.75
CA GLY A 434 19.44 -21.19 40.87
C GLY A 434 18.55 -20.61 41.96
N LYS A 435 18.48 -21.29 43.11
CA LYS A 435 18.12 -20.65 44.38
C LYS A 435 19.35 -19.86 44.85
N ASN A 436 19.13 -18.59 45.17
CA ASN A 436 19.64 -17.92 46.37
C ASN A 436 18.71 -16.75 46.67
#